data_AF-A0A379YBJ9-F1
#
_entry.id   AF-A0A379YBJ9-F1
#
_cell.length_a   1.000
_cell.length_b   1.000
_cell.length_c   1.000
_cell.angle_alpha   90.00
_cell.angle_beta   90.00
_cell.angle_gamma   90.00
#
_symmetry.space_group_name_H-M   'P 1'
#
loop_
_entity.id
_entity.type
_entity.pdbx_description
1 polymer ?
#
loop_
_entity_poly.entity_id
_entity_poly.type
_entity_poly.pdbx_seq_one_letter_code
_entity_poly.pdbx_strand_id
1 'polypeptide(L)'
;MIKTVEIKMNLLHKNIVEVLSEGETIGFIVNTDNKEKPHSLVTPNGNDAGDFDCPRCAIDAAVRTHVNVGSEYATEFKVKGSTSPRKLLLLALLAMLADE
;
A
#
# COMPACT_ATOMS: atom_id res chain seq x y z
N MET A 1 3.27 21.85 10.64
CA MET A 1 1.88 21.75 10.15
C MET A 1 1.63 20.29 9.82
N ILE A 2 0.69 19.63 10.51
CA ILE A 2 0.40 18.21 10.28
C ILE A 2 -0.64 18.13 9.16
N LYS A 3 -0.31 17.47 8.04
CA LYS A 3 -1.28 17.13 7.01
C LYS A 3 -1.84 15.74 7.32
N THR A 4 -3.12 15.65 7.60
CA THR A 4 -3.83 14.37 7.70
C THR A 4 -4.31 13.96 6.32
N VAL A 5 -3.90 12.78 5.86
CA VAL A 5 -4.34 12.20 4.59
C VAL A 5 -5.17 10.96 4.87
N GLU A 6 -6.39 10.90 4.33
CA GLU A 6 -7.22 9.68 4.39
C GLU A 6 -6.78 8.73 3.27
N ILE A 7 -6.42 7.51 3.65
CA ILE A 7 -5.95 6.47 2.72
C ILE A 7 -6.90 5.29 2.73
N LYS A 8 -7.32 4.88 1.54
CA LYS A 8 -8.05 3.64 1.29
C LYS A 8 -7.14 2.69 0.52
N MET A 9 -7.27 1.40 0.78
CA MET A 9 -6.53 0.36 0.08
C MET A 9 -7.50 -0.61 -0.57
N ASN A 10 -7.24 -0.96 -1.82
CA ASN A 10 -8.04 -1.89 -2.59
C ASN A 10 -7.15 -3.02 -3.11
N LEU A 11 -7.52 -4.27 -2.83
CA LEU A 11 -6.77 -5.42 -3.33
C LEU A 11 -7.23 -5.70 -4.76
N LEU A 12 -6.40 -5.40 -5.75
CA LEU A 12 -6.70 -5.61 -7.16
C LEU A 12 -6.34 -7.02 -7.62
N HIS A 13 -5.23 -7.55 -7.11
CA HIS A 13 -4.73 -8.88 -7.40
C HIS A 13 -4.06 -9.46 -6.15
N LYS A 14 -3.76 -10.78 -6.14
CA LYS A 14 -3.13 -11.48 -4.99
C LYS A 14 -1.92 -10.71 -4.42
N ASN A 15 -1.15 -10.06 -5.29
CA ASN A 15 0.08 -9.35 -4.94
C ASN A 15 0.02 -7.84 -5.24
N ILE A 16 -1.12 -7.28 -5.64
CA ILE A 16 -1.22 -5.87 -6.04
C ILE A 16 -2.29 -5.18 -5.20
N VAL A 17 -1.87 -4.17 -4.44
CA VAL A 17 -2.74 -3.31 -3.65
C VAL A 17 -2.72 -1.91 -4.24
N GLU A 18 -3.88 -1.42 -4.64
CA GLU A 18 -4.08 -0.04 -5.02
C GLU A 18 -4.24 0.83 -3.77
N VAL A 19 -3.53 1.96 -3.74
CA VAL A 19 -3.60 2.96 -2.68
C VAL A 19 -4.35 4.15 -3.22
N LEU A 20 -5.43 4.54 -2.55
CA LEU A 20 -6.27 5.67 -2.93
C LEU A 20 -6.26 6.75 -1.86
N SER A 21 -6.29 8.00 -2.29
CA SER A 21 -6.59 9.15 -1.44
C SER A 21 -7.64 10.02 -2.11
N GLU A 22 -8.65 10.44 -1.34
CA GLU A 22 -9.77 11.28 -1.83
C GLU A 22 -10.50 10.73 -3.08
N GLY A 23 -10.38 9.41 -3.34
CA GLY A 23 -10.99 8.75 -4.51
C GLY A 23 -10.07 8.67 -5.73
N GLU A 24 -8.86 9.24 -5.67
CA GLU A 24 -7.83 9.15 -6.69
C GLU A 24 -6.81 8.06 -6.33
N THR A 25 -6.35 7.31 -7.32
CA THR A 25 -5.27 6.33 -7.16
C THR A 25 -3.94 7.07 -7.06
N ILE A 26 -3.26 6.91 -5.94
CA ILE A 26 -1.99 7.59 -5.64
C ILE A 26 -0.77 6.68 -5.80
N GLY A 27 -1.01 5.37 -5.97
CA GLY A 27 0.04 4.40 -6.24
C GLY A 27 -0.45 2.96 -6.12
N PHE A 28 0.41 2.03 -6.54
CA PHE A 28 0.19 0.61 -6.45
C PHE A 28 1.36 -0.02 -5.68
N ILE A 29 1.05 -0.81 -4.66
CA ILE A 29 2.02 -1.60 -3.93
C ILE A 29 1.99 -3.01 -4.50
N VAL A 30 3.11 -3.45 -5.02
CA VAL A 30 3.31 -4.78 -5.60
C VAL A 30 4.18 -5.59 -4.64
N ASN A 31 3.63 -6.68 -4.12
CA ASN A 31 4.39 -7.64 -3.33
C ASN A 31 5.19 -8.54 -4.27
N THR A 32 6.51 -8.48 -4.14
CA THR A 32 7.48 -9.23 -4.95
C THR A 32 8.13 -10.34 -4.13
N ASP A 33 8.89 -11.21 -4.80
CA ASP A 33 9.66 -12.28 -4.15
C ASP A 33 10.98 -11.79 -3.53
N ASN A 34 11.25 -10.47 -3.57
CA ASN A 34 12.43 -9.88 -2.94
C ASN A 34 12.32 -9.99 -1.42
N LYS A 35 13.20 -10.77 -0.80
CA LYS A 35 13.15 -11.05 0.64
C LYS A 35 13.54 -9.86 1.51
N GLU A 36 14.39 -8.97 1.01
CA GLU A 36 14.86 -7.81 1.77
C GLU A 36 13.90 -6.64 1.65
N LYS A 37 13.33 -6.45 0.45
CA LYS A 37 12.41 -5.35 0.14
C LYS A 37 11.22 -5.84 -0.68
N PRO A 38 10.28 -6.57 -0.06
CA PRO A 38 9.20 -7.23 -0.78
C PRO A 38 8.13 -6.28 -1.32
N HIS A 39 8.13 -5.00 -0.93
CA HIS A 39 7.05 -4.06 -1.29
C HIS A 39 7.56 -3.04 -2.30
N SER A 40 7.28 -3.27 -3.58
CA SER A 40 7.60 -2.33 -4.65
C SER A 40 6.47 -1.31 -4.84
N LEU A 41 6.80 -0.03 -4.96
CA LEU A 41 5.83 1.03 -5.23
C LEU A 41 5.87 1.42 -6.70
N VAL A 42 4.72 1.36 -7.35
CA VAL A 42 4.52 1.85 -8.72
C VAL A 42 3.61 3.07 -8.69
N THR A 43 4.02 4.15 -9.32
CA THR A 43 3.22 5.37 -9.45
C THR A 43 1.97 5.13 -10.32
N PRO A 44 0.95 6.00 -10.26
CA PRO A 44 -0.23 5.89 -11.13
C PRO A 44 0.09 5.88 -12.62
N ASN A 45 1.23 6.46 -13.01
CA ASN A 45 1.71 6.52 -14.39
C ASN A 45 2.54 5.29 -14.81
N GLY A 46 2.68 4.29 -13.94
CA GLY A 46 3.42 3.07 -14.22
C GLY A 46 4.95 3.15 -13.99
N ASN A 47 5.46 4.25 -13.43
CA ASN A 47 6.88 4.35 -13.08
C ASN A 47 7.15 3.65 -11.75
N ASP A 48 8.26 2.92 -11.67
CA ASP A 48 8.82 2.42 -10.41
C ASP A 48 9.27 3.60 -9.51
N ALA A 49 8.82 3.57 -8.26
CA ALA A 49 9.12 4.55 -7.22
C ALA A 49 9.89 3.93 -6.04
N GLY A 50 10.39 2.70 -6.20
CA GLY A 50 11.32 2.04 -5.31
C GLY A 50 10.74 0.87 -4.54
N ASP A 51 11.65 0.10 -3.94
CA ASP A 51 11.33 -1.06 -3.12
C ASP A 51 11.52 -0.76 -1.63
N PHE A 52 10.64 -1.34 -0.82
CA PHE A 52 10.56 -1.11 0.61
C PHE A 52 10.53 -2.43 1.38
N ASP A 53 11.19 -2.42 2.54
CA ASP A 53 11.24 -3.52 3.51
C ASP A 53 9.95 -3.63 4.34
N CYS A 54 9.11 -2.58 4.32
CA CYS A 54 7.90 -2.52 5.12
C CYS A 54 6.69 -1.99 4.31
N PRO A 55 5.47 -2.57 4.45
CA PRO A 55 4.29 -2.09 3.71
C PRO A 55 3.96 -0.64 4.02
N ARG A 56 4.12 -0.23 5.29
CA ARG A 56 3.88 1.14 5.73
C ARG A 56 4.84 2.14 5.08
N CYS A 57 6.06 1.71 4.79
CA CYS A 57 7.11 2.52 4.17
C CYS A 57 6.74 2.80 2.70
N ALA A 58 6.23 1.79 1.99
CA ALA A 58 5.70 1.96 0.64
C ALA A 58 4.46 2.87 0.61
N ILE A 59 3.53 2.71 1.57
CA ILE A 59 2.36 3.59 1.68
C ILE A 59 2.79 5.05 1.97
N ASP A 60 3.71 5.27 2.91
CA ASP A 60 4.23 6.60 3.23
C ASP A 60 4.90 7.26 2.02
N ALA A 61 5.70 6.50 1.28
CA ALA A 61 6.29 6.97 0.03
C ALA A 61 5.22 7.36 -1.01
N ALA A 62 4.18 6.54 -1.21
CA ALA A 62 3.08 6.86 -2.12
C ALA A 62 2.37 8.17 -1.74
N VAL A 63 2.08 8.34 -0.44
CA VAL A 63 1.45 9.56 0.08
C VAL A 63 2.36 10.77 -0.13
N ARG A 64 3.64 10.68 0.21
CA ARG A 64 4.62 11.76 0.06
C ARG A 64 4.79 12.19 -1.39
N THR A 65 4.86 11.22 -2.30
CA THR A 65 4.90 11.48 -3.75
C THR A 65 3.64 12.22 -4.20
N HIS A 66 2.45 11.78 -3.75
CA HIS A 66 1.18 12.42 -4.11
C HIS A 66 1.04 13.84 -3.56
N VAL A 67 1.39 14.07 -2.29
CA VAL A 67 1.30 15.42 -1.69
C VAL A 67 2.48 16.34 -2.06
N ASN A 68 3.45 15.83 -2.82
CA ASN A 68 4.69 16.48 -3.23
C ASN A 68 5.49 17.05 -2.04
N VAL A 69 5.78 16.19 -1.07
CA VAL A 69 6.46 16.55 0.17
C VAL A 69 7.70 15.68 0.38
N GLY A 70 8.83 16.30 0.71
CA GLY A 70 10.09 15.62 0.99
C GLY A 70 10.10 14.87 2.33
N SER A 71 11.14 14.05 2.56
CA SER A 71 11.24 13.21 3.76
C SER A 71 11.40 13.96 5.08
N GLU A 72 11.69 15.25 5.01
CA GLU A 72 11.86 16.17 6.11
C GLU A 72 10.54 16.55 6.82
N TYR A 73 9.39 16.15 6.25
CA TYR A 73 8.08 16.44 6.83
C TYR A 73 7.42 15.20 7.43
N ALA A 74 6.98 15.30 8.69
CA ALA A 74 6.19 14.27 9.33
C ALA A 74 4.81 14.17 8.65
N THR A 75 4.55 13.03 8.00
CA THR A 75 3.27 12.70 7.38
C THR A 75 2.51 11.73 8.30
N GLU A 76 1.34 12.15 8.78
CA GLU A 76 0.42 11.27 9.51
C GLU A 76 -0.73 10.89 8.59
N PHE A 77 -0.82 9.61 8.25
CA PHE A 77 -1.92 9.08 7.45
C PHE A 77 -2.79 8.14 8.29
N LYS A 78 -4.11 8.30 8.15
CA LYS A 78 -5.08 7.38 8.74
C LYS A 78 -5.52 6.42 7.65
N VAL A 79 -5.14 5.15 7.81
CA VAL A 79 -5.64 4.07 6.98
C VAL A 79 -7.09 3.79 7.38
N LYS A 80 -8.03 4.03 6.47
CA LYS A 80 -9.45 3.80 6.70
C LYS A 80 -9.90 2.64 5.83
N GLY A 81 -9.81 1.43 6.40
CA GLY A 81 -10.25 0.21 5.75
C GLY A 81 -10.52 -0.86 6.80
N SER A 82 -11.79 -1.18 7.04
CA SER A 82 -12.13 -2.42 7.74
C SER A 82 -12.01 -3.54 6.73
N THR A 83 -10.96 -4.35 6.80
CA THR A 83 -11.05 -5.69 6.22
C THR A 83 -12.16 -6.39 6.98
N SER A 84 -13.32 -6.60 6.36
CA SER A 84 -14.42 -7.30 7.02
C SER A 84 -13.87 -8.61 7.60
N PRO A 85 -14.25 -9.04 8.81
CA PRO A 85 -13.76 -10.28 9.42
C PRO A 85 -13.88 -11.49 8.48
N ARG A 86 -14.90 -11.49 7.61
CA ARG A 86 -15.07 -12.47 6.53
C ARG A 86 -13.94 -12.49 5.52
N LYS A 87 -13.43 -11.34 5.08
CA LYS A 87 -12.29 -11.26 4.14
C LYS A 87 -11.01 -11.77 4.78
N LEU A 88 -10.79 -11.52 6.07
CA LEU A 88 -9.66 -12.07 6.83
C LEU A 88 -9.75 -13.60 6.96
N LEU A 89 -10.93 -14.13 7.29
CA LEU A 89 -11.19 -15.56 7.31
C LEU A 89 -10.98 -16.22 5.95
N LEU A 90 -11.44 -15.57 4.87
CA LEU A 90 -11.27 -16.08 3.51
C LEU A 90 -9.79 -16.14 3.09
N LEU A 91 -9.01 -15.10 3.43
CA LEU A 91 -7.57 -15.06 3.19
C LEU A 91 -6.84 -16.14 3.98
N ALA A 92 -7.21 -16.36 5.25
CA ALA A 92 -6.63 -17.42 6.08
C ALA A 92 -6.93 -18.83 5.53
N LEU A 93 -8.17 -19.07 5.08
CA LEU A 93 -8.56 -20.33 4.46
C LEU A 93 -7.81 -20.58 3.14
N LEU A 94 -7.69 -19.55 2.30
CA LEU A 94 -6.93 -19.64 1.04
C LEU A 94 -5.44 -19.88 1.27
N ALA A 95 -4.87 -19.33 2.35
CA ALA A 95 -3.47 -19.60 2.72
C ALA A 95 -3.27 -21.05 3.20
N MET A 96 -4.23 -21.63 3.93
CA MET A 96 -4.19 -23.04 4.34
C MET A 96 -4.39 -24.02 3.17
N LEU A 97 -5.09 -23.60 2.12
CA LEU A 97 -5.34 -24.41 0.91
C LEU A 97 -4.23 -24.30 -0.14
N ALA A 98 -3.36 -23.29 -0.03
CA ALA A 98 -2.25 -23.07 -0.97
C ALA A 98 -0.92 -23.65 -0.47
N ASP A 99 -0.93 -24.33 0.68
CA ASP A 99 0.19 -25.12 1.20
C ASP A 99 0.00 -26.58 0.75
N GLU A 100 0.23 -26.81 -0.56
CA GLU A 100 0.40 -28.13 -1.20
C GLU A 100 1.63 -28.09 -2.12
#